data_AF-A0A849PQR7-F1
#
_entry.id   AF-A0A849PQR7-F1
#
_cell.length_a   1.000
_cell.length_b   1.000
_cell.length_c   1.000
_cell.angle_alpha   90.00
_cell.angle_beta   90.00
_cell.angle_gamma   90.00
#
_symmetry.space_group_name_H-M   'P 1'
#
loop_
_entity.id
_entity.type
_entity.pdbx_description
1 polymer ?
#
loop_
_entity_poly.entity_id
_entity_poly.type
_entity_poly.pdbx_seq_one_letter_code
_entity_poly.pdbx_strand_id
1 'polypeptide(L)'
;SVIGAVNTVSNKEGVFKGYNTDMDGFLEPFKKKELNIANTKVLLIGAGGAARAIVAGFAKEKAGNITIANRTLENAKSLSEFSKKLGLNSNAIKIEDVNDSAKDYDIIVNATSVGLRNEPSPISLDGINEKTIVYDIVYMPMNTDFIKKAKDNGSIVIFGYEMLLGQAVRAFEIWHNMEAPYNAMKKALLGGF
;
A
#
# COMPACT_ATOMS: atom_id res chain seq x y z
N SER A 1 -0.72 -19.18 -1.51
CA SER A 1 -0.69 -17.75 -1.16
C SER A 1 -2.12 -17.24 -1.13
N VAL A 2 -2.58 -16.64 -0.03
CA VAL A 2 -3.94 -16.06 0.11
C VAL A 2 -4.19 -14.93 -0.91
N ILE A 3 -3.12 -14.27 -1.35
CA ILE A 3 -3.15 -13.15 -2.30
C ILE A 3 -3.36 -13.62 -3.76
N GLY A 4 -3.10 -14.90 -4.05
CA GLY A 4 -3.21 -15.45 -5.42
C GLY A 4 -2.09 -15.02 -6.39
N ALA A 5 -1.03 -14.39 -5.88
CA ALA A 5 0.15 -13.99 -6.65
C ALA A 5 1.44 -14.39 -5.91
N VAL A 6 2.53 -14.58 -6.66
CA VAL A 6 3.87 -14.92 -6.17
C VAL A 6 4.87 -13.91 -6.75
N ASN A 7 5.68 -13.27 -5.90
CA ASN A 7 6.74 -12.34 -6.31
C ASN A 7 8.15 -12.81 -5.87
N THR A 8 8.23 -13.83 -5.00
CA THR A 8 9.48 -14.36 -4.44
C THR A 8 9.42 -15.88 -4.47
N VAL A 9 10.45 -16.53 -5.00
CA VAL A 9 10.55 -18.00 -5.04
C VAL A 9 11.86 -18.42 -4.39
N SER A 10 11.81 -19.33 -3.43
CA SER A 10 13.00 -19.99 -2.88
C SER A 10 13.14 -21.38 -3.47
N ASN A 11 14.35 -21.78 -3.81
CA ASN A 11 14.69 -23.16 -4.17
C ASN A 11 15.50 -23.80 -3.04
N LYS A 12 14.94 -24.84 -2.41
CA LYS A 12 15.65 -25.66 -1.43
C LYS A 12 15.76 -27.07 -2.00
N GLU A 13 16.94 -27.45 -2.46
CA GLU A 13 17.25 -28.79 -2.97
C GLU A 13 16.27 -29.27 -4.08
N GLY A 14 15.88 -28.38 -4.98
CA GLY A 14 14.93 -28.68 -6.06
C GLY A 14 13.46 -28.47 -5.69
N VAL A 15 13.14 -28.19 -4.42
CA VAL A 15 11.79 -27.84 -3.98
C VAL A 15 11.60 -26.32 -4.06
N PHE A 16 10.75 -25.90 -5.01
CA PHE A 16 10.38 -24.50 -5.17
C PHE A 16 9.21 -24.13 -4.24
N LYS A 17 9.40 -23.07 -3.45
CA LYS A 17 8.35 -22.49 -2.61
C LYS A 17 8.12 -21.04 -2.99
N GLY A 18 6.88 -20.71 -3.33
CA GLY A 18 6.45 -19.36 -3.70
C GLY A 18 5.92 -18.55 -2.50
N TYR A 19 6.30 -17.27 -2.47
CA TYR A 19 5.94 -16.28 -1.46
C TYR A 19 5.44 -15.01 -2.14
N ASN A 20 4.70 -14.19 -1.39
CA ASN A 20 4.36 -12.83 -1.77
C ASN A 20 4.82 -11.88 -0.66
N THR A 21 5.88 -11.12 -0.93
CA THR A 21 6.49 -10.19 0.03
C THR A 21 5.91 -8.78 -0.06
N ASP A 22 5.04 -8.49 -1.03
CA ASP A 22 4.42 -7.17 -1.18
C ASP A 22 3.57 -6.81 0.03
N MET A 23 2.85 -7.79 0.61
CA MET A 23 2.07 -7.56 1.83
C MET A 23 2.99 -7.23 3.01
N ASP A 24 4.11 -7.94 3.15
CA ASP A 24 5.08 -7.65 4.21
C ASP A 24 5.73 -6.27 4.00
N GLY A 25 6.07 -5.92 2.76
CA GLY A 25 6.58 -4.60 2.39
C GLY A 25 5.57 -3.48 2.64
N PHE A 26 4.29 -3.71 2.35
CA PHE A 26 3.23 -2.74 2.62
C PHE A 26 3.07 -2.46 4.12
N LEU A 27 3.15 -3.50 4.96
CA LEU A 27 2.97 -3.39 6.42
C LEU A 27 4.22 -2.89 7.16
N GLU A 28 5.40 -2.96 6.54
CA GLU A 28 6.66 -2.58 7.18
C GLU A 28 6.68 -1.13 7.69
N PRO A 29 6.21 -0.12 6.92
CA PRO A 29 6.26 1.26 7.36
C PRO A 29 5.30 1.54 8.52
N PHE A 30 4.15 0.86 8.56
CA PHE A 30 3.22 0.94 9.69
C PHE A 30 3.88 0.43 10.97
N LYS A 31 4.58 -0.71 10.91
CA LYS A 31 5.30 -1.25 12.06
C LYS A 31 6.44 -0.32 12.52
N LYS A 32 7.23 0.20 11.58
CA LYS A 32 8.38 1.05 11.90
C LYS A 32 8.00 2.41 12.48
N LYS A 33 6.87 2.96 12.05
CA LYS A 33 6.35 4.25 12.52
C LYS A 33 5.35 4.08 13.66
N GLU A 34 5.14 2.86 14.16
CA GLU A 34 4.18 2.52 15.22
C GLU A 34 2.75 3.01 14.91
N LEU A 35 2.36 2.95 13.63
CA LEU A 35 1.05 3.40 13.15
C LEU A 35 0.04 2.26 13.26
N ASN A 36 -1.11 2.54 13.88
CA ASN A 36 -2.16 1.56 14.06
C ASN A 36 -3.09 1.47 12.83
N ILE A 37 -3.37 0.23 12.39
CA ILE A 37 -4.36 -0.08 11.35
C ILE A 37 -5.66 -0.62 11.97
N ALA A 38 -5.62 -1.21 13.16
CA ALA A 38 -6.78 -1.88 13.72
C ALA A 38 -7.94 -0.90 13.91
N ASN A 39 -9.14 -1.28 13.45
CA ASN A 39 -10.37 -0.49 13.53
C ASN A 39 -10.36 0.86 12.79
N THR A 40 -9.39 1.14 11.92
CA THR A 40 -9.36 2.38 11.13
C THR A 40 -10.26 2.31 9.90
N LYS A 41 -10.64 3.48 9.39
CA LYS A 41 -11.31 3.62 8.09
C LYS A 41 -10.31 3.84 6.97
N VAL A 42 -10.37 2.99 5.95
CA VAL A 42 -9.39 2.97 4.86
C VAL A 42 -10.03 3.34 3.53
N LEU A 43 -9.41 4.26 2.79
CA LEU A 43 -9.66 4.48 1.36
C LEU A 43 -8.50 3.92 0.55
N LEU A 44 -8.77 2.91 -0.28
CA LEU A 44 -7.82 2.34 -1.23
C LEU A 44 -8.18 2.78 -2.65
N ILE A 45 -7.29 3.54 -3.28
CA ILE A 45 -7.45 4.06 -4.63
C ILE A 45 -6.69 3.14 -5.59
N GLY A 46 -7.41 2.47 -6.47
CA GLY A 46 -6.88 1.51 -7.44
C GLY A 46 -7.18 0.06 -7.07
N ALA A 47 -7.48 -0.75 -8.09
CA ALA A 47 -7.78 -2.17 -7.95
C ALA A 47 -6.83 -3.06 -8.78
N GLY A 48 -5.55 -2.69 -8.84
CA GLY A 48 -4.51 -3.40 -9.59
C GLY A 48 -3.86 -4.56 -8.82
N GLY A 49 -2.73 -5.07 -9.33
CA GLY A 49 -2.02 -6.22 -8.73
C GLY A 49 -1.58 -6.00 -7.29
N ALA A 50 -0.93 -4.86 -7.01
CA ALA A 50 -0.48 -4.49 -5.66
C ALA A 50 -1.65 -4.32 -4.67
N ALA A 51 -2.82 -3.88 -5.15
CA ALA A 51 -4.00 -3.65 -4.32
C ALA A 51 -4.47 -4.92 -3.59
N ARG A 52 -4.29 -6.12 -4.18
CA ARG A 52 -4.61 -7.39 -3.50
C ARG A 52 -3.72 -7.65 -2.28
N ALA A 53 -2.43 -7.36 -2.38
CA ALA A 53 -1.49 -7.51 -1.27
C ALA A 53 -1.78 -6.48 -0.16
N ILE A 54 -2.13 -5.26 -0.54
CA ILE A 54 -2.54 -4.18 0.37
C ILE A 54 -3.81 -4.56 1.15
N VAL A 55 -4.86 -5.03 0.44
CA VAL A 55 -6.10 -5.51 1.07
C VAL A 55 -5.82 -6.67 2.04
N ALA A 56 -4.96 -7.61 1.66
CA ALA A 56 -4.56 -8.69 2.56
C ALA A 56 -3.81 -8.18 3.81
N GLY A 57 -3.00 -7.14 3.66
CA GLY A 57 -2.34 -6.46 4.77
C GLY A 57 -3.33 -5.81 5.72
N PHE A 58 -4.29 -5.05 5.20
CA PHE A 58 -5.37 -4.45 6.00
C PHE A 58 -6.23 -5.51 6.72
N ALA A 59 -6.51 -6.64 6.05
CA ALA A 59 -7.26 -7.74 6.66
C ALA A 59 -6.48 -8.39 7.82
N LYS A 60 -5.18 -8.63 7.62
CA LYS A 60 -4.28 -9.17 8.64
C LYS A 60 -4.23 -8.29 9.89
N GLU A 61 -4.15 -6.97 9.69
CA GLU A 61 -4.09 -5.99 10.78
C GLU A 61 -5.46 -5.49 11.25
N LYS A 62 -6.56 -6.11 10.79
CA LYS A 62 -7.94 -5.90 11.24
C LYS A 62 -8.43 -4.44 11.07
N ALA A 63 -8.24 -3.88 9.88
CA ALA A 63 -8.88 -2.60 9.52
C ALA A 63 -10.41 -2.66 9.72
N GLY A 64 -11.01 -1.55 10.16
CA GLY A 64 -12.44 -1.50 10.51
C GLY A 64 -13.34 -1.51 9.28
N ASN A 65 -13.04 -0.67 8.30
CA ASN A 65 -13.66 -0.72 6.98
C ASN A 65 -12.65 -0.37 5.87
N ILE A 66 -12.95 -0.80 4.66
CA ILE A 66 -12.18 -0.45 3.48
C ILE A 66 -13.10 -0.05 2.33
N THR A 67 -12.88 1.15 1.80
CA THR A 67 -13.50 1.63 0.58
C THR A 67 -12.51 1.51 -0.57
N ILE A 68 -12.89 0.76 -1.59
CA ILE A 68 -12.07 0.55 -2.77
C ILE A 68 -12.63 1.42 -3.90
N ALA A 69 -11.87 2.44 -4.27
CA ALA A 69 -12.20 3.36 -5.35
C ALA A 69 -11.38 3.00 -6.60
N ASN A 70 -12.03 2.86 -7.76
CA ASN A 70 -11.30 2.61 -9.01
C ASN A 70 -12.01 3.26 -10.20
N ARG A 71 -11.27 3.58 -11.27
CA ARG A 71 -11.86 4.12 -12.51
C ARG A 71 -12.88 3.16 -13.13
N THR A 72 -12.54 1.87 -13.18
CA THR A 72 -13.45 0.81 -13.62
C THR A 72 -14.10 0.18 -12.38
N LEU A 73 -15.39 0.43 -12.17
CA LEU A 73 -16.13 -0.01 -10.98
C LEU A 73 -16.07 -1.54 -10.77
N GLU A 74 -16.15 -2.33 -11.84
CA GLU A 74 -16.13 -3.79 -11.75
C GLU A 74 -14.82 -4.33 -11.16
N ASN A 75 -13.69 -3.67 -11.42
CA ASN A 75 -12.42 -4.06 -10.79
C ASN A 75 -12.45 -3.77 -9.27
N ALA A 76 -13.03 -2.64 -8.85
CA ALA A 76 -13.21 -2.33 -7.43
C ALA A 76 -14.15 -3.34 -6.76
N LYS A 77 -15.27 -3.71 -7.40
CA LYS A 77 -16.19 -4.74 -6.89
C LYS A 77 -15.49 -6.08 -6.74
N SER A 78 -14.73 -6.52 -7.75
CA SER A 78 -13.97 -7.78 -7.69
C SER A 78 -12.98 -7.80 -6.52
N LEU A 79 -12.26 -6.70 -6.29
CA LEU A 79 -11.34 -6.58 -5.17
C LEU A 79 -12.07 -6.48 -3.82
N SER A 80 -13.24 -5.85 -3.77
CA SER A 80 -14.10 -5.77 -2.58
C SER A 80 -14.65 -7.14 -2.19
N GLU A 81 -15.07 -7.96 -3.16
CA GLU A 81 -15.47 -9.35 -2.88
C GLU A 81 -14.29 -10.18 -2.36
N PHE A 82 -13.08 -9.97 -2.88
CA PHE A 82 -11.87 -10.56 -2.30
C PHE A 82 -11.63 -10.08 -0.86
N SER A 83 -11.76 -8.78 -0.59
CA SER A 83 -11.64 -8.18 0.74
C SER A 83 -12.62 -8.79 1.76
N LYS A 84 -13.89 -8.93 1.37
CA LYS A 84 -14.94 -9.57 2.20
C LYS A 84 -14.62 -11.02 2.53
N LYS A 85 -14.07 -11.78 1.58
CA LYS A 85 -13.61 -13.17 1.83
C LYS A 85 -12.48 -13.25 2.86
N LEU A 86 -11.71 -12.17 3.04
CA LEU A 86 -10.70 -12.06 4.08
C LEU A 86 -11.24 -11.53 5.42
N GLY A 87 -12.56 -11.29 5.52
CA GLY A 87 -13.22 -10.87 6.76
C GLY A 87 -13.29 -9.35 6.97
N LEU A 88 -12.93 -8.53 5.98
CA LEU A 88 -13.07 -7.08 6.07
C LEU A 88 -14.49 -6.61 5.69
N ASN A 89 -14.95 -5.55 6.33
CA ASN A 89 -16.10 -4.79 5.84
C ASN A 89 -15.67 -3.89 4.68
N SER A 90 -16.13 -4.20 3.47
CA SER A 90 -15.62 -3.59 2.24
C SER A 90 -16.74 -3.11 1.32
N ASN A 91 -16.62 -1.89 0.81
CA ASN A 91 -17.45 -1.34 -0.26
C ASN A 91 -16.59 -0.93 -1.47
N ALA A 92 -17.24 -0.85 -2.64
CA ALA A 92 -16.59 -0.48 -3.90
C ALA A 92 -17.34 0.67 -4.53
N ILE A 93 -16.60 1.69 -4.96
CA ILE A 93 -17.12 2.90 -5.57
C ILE A 93 -16.32 3.26 -6.82
N LYS A 94 -16.85 4.13 -7.67
CA LYS A 94 -16.01 4.73 -8.70
C LYS A 94 -15.14 5.80 -8.06
N ILE A 95 -13.97 6.04 -8.66
CA ILE A 95 -13.06 7.07 -8.16
C ILE A 95 -13.66 8.49 -8.18
N GLU A 96 -14.54 8.76 -9.13
CA GLU A 96 -15.31 10.01 -9.21
C GLU A 96 -16.26 10.22 -8.03
N ASP A 97 -16.70 9.14 -7.38
CA ASP A 97 -17.62 9.20 -6.23
C ASP A 97 -16.91 9.52 -4.91
N VAL A 98 -15.57 9.53 -4.88
CA VAL A 98 -14.79 9.87 -3.67
C VAL A 98 -15.08 11.32 -3.25
N ASN A 99 -15.30 12.24 -4.19
CA ASN A 99 -15.63 13.66 -3.93
C ASN A 99 -14.76 14.24 -2.78
N ASP A 100 -15.38 14.98 -1.86
CA ASP A 100 -14.75 15.60 -0.68
C ASP A 100 -14.77 14.68 0.57
N SER A 101 -14.89 13.36 0.37
CA SER A 101 -14.95 12.40 1.48
C SER A 101 -13.59 11.95 2.00
N ALA A 102 -12.48 12.48 1.46
CA ALA A 102 -11.12 12.13 1.91
C ALA A 102 -10.94 12.30 3.42
N LYS A 103 -11.53 13.35 4.00
CA LYS A 103 -11.54 13.64 5.45
C LYS A 103 -12.23 12.58 6.32
N ASP A 104 -13.04 11.71 5.74
CA ASP A 104 -13.79 10.67 6.46
C ASP A 104 -12.96 9.40 6.70
N TYR A 105 -11.74 9.34 6.15
CA TYR A 105 -10.82 8.20 6.24
C TYR A 105 -9.60 8.52 7.12
N ASP A 106 -9.18 7.53 7.90
CA ASP A 106 -7.98 7.61 8.72
C ASP A 106 -6.72 7.27 7.89
N ILE A 107 -6.87 6.37 6.91
CA ILE A 107 -5.78 5.92 6.03
C ILE A 107 -6.23 6.02 4.58
N ILE A 108 -5.44 6.70 3.75
CA ILE A 108 -5.67 6.84 2.31
C ILE A 108 -4.47 6.29 1.55
N VAL A 109 -4.70 5.30 0.69
CA VAL A 109 -3.64 4.63 -0.08
C VAL A 109 -3.85 4.84 -1.57
N ASN A 110 -2.89 5.46 -2.26
CA ASN A 110 -2.81 5.44 -3.71
C ASN A 110 -2.08 4.16 -4.15
N ALA A 111 -2.84 3.22 -4.71
CA ALA A 111 -2.34 1.98 -5.33
C ALA A 111 -2.43 2.00 -6.87
N THR A 112 -2.62 3.19 -7.46
CA THR A 112 -2.63 3.38 -8.91
C THR A 112 -1.23 3.71 -9.45
N SER A 113 -1.14 3.90 -10.77
CA SER A 113 0.06 4.44 -11.44
C SER A 113 0.06 5.98 -11.54
N VAL A 114 -0.99 6.66 -11.08
CA VAL A 114 -1.11 8.13 -11.15
C VAL A 114 -0.06 8.74 -10.22
N GLY A 115 0.82 9.57 -10.78
CA GLY A 115 1.97 10.17 -10.09
C GLY A 115 3.30 9.78 -10.73
N LEU A 116 3.38 8.65 -11.44
CA LEU A 116 4.62 8.18 -12.11
C LEU A 116 5.16 9.17 -13.14
N ARG A 117 4.30 9.96 -13.78
CA ARG A 117 4.67 10.98 -14.77
C ARG A 117 4.41 12.39 -14.26
N ASN A 118 4.39 12.57 -12.93
CA ASN A 118 3.99 13.82 -12.27
C ASN A 118 2.54 14.23 -12.58
N GLU A 119 1.64 13.26 -12.76
CA GLU A 119 0.22 13.56 -12.86
C GLU A 119 -0.32 14.15 -11.54
N PRO A 120 -1.41 14.95 -11.61
CA PRO A 120 -2.12 15.41 -10.43
C PRO A 120 -2.63 14.25 -9.57
N SER A 121 -2.83 14.54 -8.28
CA SER A 121 -3.45 13.63 -7.32
C SER A 121 -4.73 12.99 -7.88
N PRO A 122 -4.94 11.67 -7.67
CA PRO A 122 -6.10 10.97 -8.21
C PRO A 122 -7.43 11.39 -7.56
N ILE A 123 -7.38 12.05 -6.40
CA ILE A 123 -8.54 12.57 -5.65
C ILE A 123 -8.21 13.93 -5.03
N SER A 124 -9.24 14.67 -4.58
CA SER A 124 -9.02 15.78 -3.66
C SER A 124 -8.59 15.25 -2.29
N LEU A 125 -7.72 16.00 -1.61
CA LEU A 125 -7.29 15.74 -0.24
C LEU A 125 -7.79 16.82 0.72
N ASP A 126 -8.80 17.60 0.32
CA ASP A 126 -9.32 18.68 1.15
C ASP A 126 -9.93 18.14 2.45
N GLY A 127 -9.59 18.79 3.56
CA GLY A 127 -10.11 18.47 4.89
C GLY A 127 -9.43 17.30 5.61
N ILE A 128 -8.42 16.66 5.01
CA ILE A 128 -7.52 15.77 5.78
C ILE A 128 -6.66 16.59 6.74
N ASN A 129 -6.05 15.93 7.71
CA ASN A 129 -5.29 16.60 8.77
C ASN A 129 -4.09 15.77 9.23
N GLU A 130 -3.45 16.19 10.33
CA GLU A 130 -2.25 15.58 10.90
C GLU A 130 -2.44 14.14 11.42
N LYS A 131 -3.69 13.69 11.59
CA LYS A 131 -4.02 12.33 12.01
C LYS A 131 -4.22 11.38 10.83
N THR A 132 -4.41 11.91 9.63
CA THR A 132 -4.60 11.11 8.42
C THR A 132 -3.26 10.53 7.96
N ILE A 133 -3.23 9.23 7.69
CA ILE A 133 -2.10 8.55 7.06
C ILE A 133 -2.32 8.52 5.55
N VAL A 134 -1.39 9.10 4.79
CA VAL A 134 -1.40 9.07 3.33
C VAL A 134 -0.23 8.24 2.84
N TYR A 135 -0.53 7.18 2.08
CA TYR A 135 0.44 6.25 1.54
C TYR A 135 0.36 6.19 0.02
N ASP A 136 1.40 6.64 -0.67
CA ASP A 136 1.52 6.47 -2.12
C ASP A 136 2.44 5.30 -2.44
N ILE A 137 2.00 4.30 -3.20
CA ILE A 137 2.91 3.21 -3.62
C ILE A 137 3.78 3.59 -4.83
N VAL A 138 3.52 4.76 -5.45
CA VAL A 138 4.43 5.35 -6.42
C VAL A 138 5.73 5.72 -5.71
N TYR A 139 6.83 5.10 -6.12
CA TYR A 139 8.15 5.30 -5.50
C TYR A 139 9.04 6.28 -6.27
N MET A 140 8.78 6.50 -7.56
CA MET A 140 9.54 7.42 -8.41
C MET A 140 8.57 8.13 -9.36
N PRO A 141 8.47 9.48 -9.30
CA PRO A 141 9.14 10.39 -8.35
C PRO A 141 8.66 10.18 -6.90
N MET A 142 9.53 10.45 -5.91
CA MET A 142 9.17 10.28 -4.49
C MET A 142 8.13 11.31 -4.00
N ASN A 143 8.14 12.52 -4.56
CA ASN A 143 7.20 13.59 -4.19
C ASN A 143 6.19 13.79 -5.32
N THR A 144 5.24 12.86 -5.43
CA THR A 144 4.05 13.01 -6.30
C THR A 144 3.18 14.18 -5.84
N ASP A 145 2.25 14.64 -6.69
CA ASP A 145 1.28 15.67 -6.29
C ASP A 145 0.42 15.22 -5.09
N PHE A 146 0.07 13.93 -5.02
CA PHE A 146 -0.63 13.32 -3.90
C PHE A 146 0.16 13.44 -2.59
N ILE A 147 1.45 13.10 -2.62
CA ILE A 147 2.35 13.25 -1.46
C ILE A 147 2.54 14.71 -1.06
N LYS A 148 2.68 15.64 -2.03
CA LYS A 148 2.83 17.08 -1.74
C LYS A 148 1.60 17.61 -1.02
N LYS A 149 0.41 17.36 -1.55
CA LYS A 149 -0.86 17.77 -0.94
C LYS A 149 -1.07 17.17 0.45
N ALA A 150 -0.66 15.92 0.67
CA ALA A 150 -0.70 15.31 1.99
C ALA A 150 0.19 16.05 3.00
N LYS A 151 1.41 16.44 2.59
CA LYS A 151 2.31 17.24 3.42
C LYS A 151 1.76 18.63 3.71
N ASP A 152 1.16 19.27 2.71
CA ASP A 152 0.57 20.62 2.86
C ASP A 152 -0.58 20.63 3.89
N ASN A 153 -1.29 19.51 4.04
CA ASN A 153 -2.32 19.31 5.08
C ASN A 153 -1.76 18.77 6.42
N GLY A 154 -0.43 18.61 6.54
CA GLY A 154 0.22 18.13 7.76
C GLY A 154 0.09 16.63 8.03
N SER A 155 -0.44 15.85 7.07
CA SER A 155 -0.69 14.41 7.22
C SER A 155 0.58 13.58 7.40
N ILE A 156 0.41 12.40 8.00
CA ILE A 156 1.48 11.40 8.13
C ILE A 156 1.69 10.76 6.77
N VAL A 157 2.89 10.91 6.18
CA VAL A 157 3.22 10.37 4.87
C VAL A 157 4.01 9.07 4.96
N ILE A 158 3.59 8.09 4.14
CA ILE A 158 4.36 6.90 3.81
C ILE A 158 4.69 6.93 2.31
N PHE A 159 5.96 6.83 1.97
CA PHE A 159 6.43 6.89 0.59
C PHE A 159 6.49 5.50 -0.05
N GLY A 160 6.31 5.42 -1.37
CA GLY A 160 6.29 4.14 -2.08
C GLY A 160 7.62 3.38 -2.03
N TYR A 161 8.74 4.09 -1.88
CA TYR A 161 10.04 3.44 -1.71
C TYR A 161 10.10 2.60 -0.43
N GLU A 162 9.30 2.92 0.59
CA GLU A 162 9.26 2.17 1.85
C GLU A 162 8.66 0.78 1.62
N MET A 163 7.58 0.67 0.83
CA MET A 163 7.04 -0.62 0.37
C MET A 163 8.08 -1.41 -0.44
N LEU A 164 8.72 -0.74 -1.40
CA LEU A 164 9.70 -1.34 -2.30
C LEU A 164 10.91 -1.89 -1.53
N LEU A 165 11.37 -1.18 -0.51
CA LEU A 165 12.46 -1.64 0.36
C LEU A 165 12.00 -2.77 1.26
N GLY A 166 10.83 -2.66 1.89
CA GLY A 166 10.30 -3.67 2.80
C GLY A 166 10.09 -5.03 2.12
N GLN A 167 9.55 -5.05 0.90
CA GLN A 167 9.39 -6.32 0.15
C GLN A 167 10.73 -6.95 -0.24
N ALA A 168 11.75 -6.12 -0.55
CA ALA A 168 13.08 -6.59 -0.92
C ALA A 168 13.83 -7.16 0.29
N VAL A 169 13.73 -6.48 1.44
CA VAL A 169 14.25 -6.95 2.73
C VAL A 169 13.68 -8.34 3.04
N ARG A 170 12.36 -8.50 2.88
CA ARG A 170 11.72 -9.78 3.14
C ARG A 170 12.15 -10.88 2.17
N ALA A 171 12.31 -10.56 0.89
CA ALA A 171 12.81 -11.51 -0.11
C ALA A 171 14.25 -11.95 0.20
N PHE A 172 15.10 -11.00 0.58
CA PHE A 172 16.48 -11.27 0.99
C PHE A 172 16.54 -12.26 2.17
N GLU A 173 15.75 -12.02 3.21
CA GLU A 173 15.66 -12.93 4.36
C GLU A 173 15.21 -14.34 3.98
N ILE A 174 14.25 -14.46 3.04
CA ILE A 174 13.77 -15.75 2.55
C ILE A 174 14.88 -16.52 1.83
N TRP A 175 15.68 -15.85 1.02
CA TRP A 175 16.74 -16.48 0.23
C TRP A 175 17.98 -16.82 1.05
N HIS A 176 18.41 -15.89 1.91
CA HIS A 176 19.68 -16.00 2.62
C HIS A 176 19.53 -16.53 4.04
N ASN A 177 18.29 -16.66 4.56
CA ASN A 177 18.00 -17.13 5.91
C ASN A 177 18.81 -16.36 6.97
N MET A 178 18.99 -15.05 6.75
CA MET A 178 19.68 -14.13 7.63
C MET A 178 19.00 -12.76 7.58
N GLU A 179 19.26 -11.92 8.57
CA GLU A 179 18.77 -10.55 8.60
C GLU A 179 19.28 -9.76 7.39
N ALA A 180 18.38 -9.03 6.73
CA ALA A 180 18.76 -8.22 5.59
C ALA A 180 19.55 -6.98 6.03
N PRO A 181 20.59 -6.57 5.28
CA PRO A 181 21.35 -5.35 5.57
C PRO A 181 20.53 -4.10 5.19
N TYR A 182 19.50 -3.78 5.98
CA TYR A 182 18.47 -2.77 5.67
C TYR A 182 19.07 -1.43 5.26
N ASN A 183 20.05 -0.91 6.00
CA ASN A 183 20.67 0.38 5.71
C ASN A 183 21.44 0.38 4.38
N ALA A 184 22.12 -0.72 4.05
CA ALA A 184 22.83 -0.84 2.78
C ALA A 184 21.84 -0.91 1.61
N MET A 185 20.75 -1.68 1.76
CA MET A 185 19.69 -1.77 0.76
C MET A 185 18.98 -0.42 0.56
N LYS A 186 18.70 0.30 1.65
CA LYS A 186 18.13 1.65 1.60
C LYS A 186 19.06 2.63 0.88
N LYS A 187 20.36 2.61 1.21
CA LYS A 187 21.37 3.45 0.54
C LYS A 187 21.44 3.12 -0.96
N ALA A 188 21.44 1.85 -1.33
CA ALA A 188 21.44 1.43 -2.73
C ALA A 188 20.18 1.90 -3.48
N LEU A 189 19.01 1.84 -2.84
CA LEU A 189 17.74 2.25 -3.45
C LEU A 189 17.65 3.76 -3.68
N LEU A 190 18.03 4.57 -2.68
CA LEU A 190 17.85 6.02 -2.72
C LEU A 190 18.98 6.76 -3.47
N GLY A 191 19.92 6.02 -4.06
CA GLY A 191 21.14 6.60 -4.62
C GLY A 191 22.08 6.99 -3.48
N GLY A 192 23.01 6.09 -3.16
CA GLY A 192 24.09 6.42 -2.25
C GLY A 192 24.96 7.51 -2.86
N PHE A 193 25.25 8.57 -2.10
CA PHE A 193 26.44 9.39 -2.36
C PHE A 193 27.67 8.51 -2.49
#